data_AF-W4PKM1-F1
#
_entry.id   AF-W4PKM1-F1
#
_cell.length_a   1.000
_cell.length_b   1.000
_cell.length_c   1.000
_cell.angle_alpha   90.00
_cell.angle_beta   90.00
_cell.angle_gamma   90.00
#
_symmetry.space_group_name_H-M   'P 1'
#
loop_
_entity.id
_entity.type
_entity.pdbx_description
1 polymer ?
#
loop_
_entity_poly.entity_id
_entity_poly.type
_entity_poly.pdbx_seq_one_letter_code
_entity_poly.pdbx_strand_id
1 'polypeptide(L)'
;MKKYKMIALGALWIVGFNACELTEKPTSYYEKDTFFKTADQAKMSVIGIYDCLSIDKHYGQFEMAMPASDDTYYIQGTGTDNTRRDIAHYMVKPTNTWIADLWEYKYLASTVPILLLKESRRCRALRETPI
;
A
#
# COMPACT_ATOMS: atom_id res chain seq x y z
N MET A 1 -6.33 60.60 -1.37
CA MET A 1 -5.99 59.39 -0.59
C MET A 1 -6.76 58.13 -1.00
N LYS A 2 -8.03 58.19 -1.45
CA LYS A 2 -8.81 56.98 -1.82
C LYS A 2 -8.32 56.25 -3.09
N LYS A 3 -7.80 56.99 -4.09
CA LYS A 3 -7.37 56.42 -5.38
C LYS A 3 -6.13 55.52 -5.28
N TYR A 4 -5.16 55.89 -4.41
CA TYR A 4 -3.94 55.12 -4.19
C TYR A 4 -4.20 53.82 -3.41
N LYS A 5 -5.20 53.82 -2.51
CA LYS A 5 -5.64 52.61 -1.80
C LYS A 5 -6.30 51.59 -2.73
N MET A 6 -7.01 52.03 -3.77
CA MET A 6 -7.62 51.15 -4.78
C MET A 6 -6.56 50.50 -5.70
N ILE A 7 -5.51 51.24 -6.05
CA ILE A 7 -4.40 50.71 -6.86
C ILE A 7 -3.57 49.70 -6.05
N ALA A 8 -3.33 49.97 -4.76
CA ALA A 8 -2.66 49.04 -3.86
C ALA A 8 -3.45 47.75 -3.62
N LEU A 9 -4.79 47.82 -3.55
CA LEU A 9 -5.66 46.64 -3.44
C LEU A 9 -5.69 45.83 -4.74
N GLY A 10 -5.68 46.47 -5.91
CA GLY A 10 -5.61 45.78 -7.20
C GLY A 10 -4.28 45.05 -7.42
N ALA A 11 -3.16 45.63 -6.96
CA ALA A 11 -1.84 45.00 -7.05
C ALA A 11 -1.74 43.74 -6.16
N LEU A 12 -2.44 43.71 -5.02
CA LEU A 12 -2.44 42.55 -4.11
C LEU A 12 -3.18 41.33 -4.68
N TRP A 13 -4.16 41.55 -5.57
CA TRP A 13 -4.92 40.49 -6.23
C TRP A 13 -4.16 39.80 -7.37
N ILE A 14 -3.27 40.52 -8.06
CA ILE A 14 -2.53 39.99 -9.22
C ILE A 14 -1.39 39.02 -8.78
N VAL A 15 -0.90 39.16 -7.55
CA VAL A 15 0.16 38.29 -7.00
C VAL A 15 -0.41 36.96 -6.46
N GLY A 16 -1.73 36.83 -6.32
CA GLY A 16 -2.39 35.68 -5.69
C GLY A 16 -2.62 34.45 -6.57
N PHE A 17 -2.38 34.52 -7.89
CA PHE A 17 -2.77 33.44 -8.82
C PHE A 17 -1.62 32.60 -9.41
N ASN A 18 -0.37 32.85 -9.03
CA ASN A 18 0.73 31.92 -9.33
C ASN A 18 1.01 31.03 -8.12
N ALA A 19 -0.02 30.39 -7.57
CA ALA A 19 0.17 29.24 -6.69
C ALA A 19 0.59 28.05 -7.58
N CYS A 20 1.89 28.00 -7.87
CA CYS A 20 2.56 26.77 -8.27
C CYS A 20 2.15 25.67 -7.30
N GLU A 21 1.78 24.48 -7.79
CA GLU A 21 1.40 23.30 -6.99
C GLU A 21 2.41 23.10 -5.84
N LEU A 22 2.07 23.62 -4.65
CA LEU A 22 2.98 23.70 -3.50
C LEU A 22 2.98 22.40 -2.69
N THR A 23 2.71 21.29 -3.36
CA THR A 23 2.84 19.94 -2.83
C THR A 23 3.91 19.26 -3.66
N GLU A 24 5.15 19.42 -3.22
CA GLU A 24 6.29 18.69 -3.76
C GLU A 24 6.01 17.20 -3.51
N LYS A 25 5.57 16.51 -4.57
CA LYS A 25 5.46 15.06 -4.53
C LYS A 25 6.89 14.53 -4.34
N PRO A 26 7.13 13.60 -3.39
CA PRO A 26 8.48 13.08 -3.18
C PRO A 26 9.04 12.56 -4.50
N THR A 27 10.34 12.69 -4.73
CA THR A 27 10.99 12.28 -5.98
C THR A 27 10.79 10.80 -6.32
N SER A 28 10.43 9.97 -5.33
CA SER A 28 10.06 8.56 -5.47
C SER A 28 8.55 8.29 -5.51
N TYR A 29 7.71 9.32 -5.67
CA TYR A 29 6.26 9.15 -5.74
C TYR A 29 5.85 8.53 -7.08
N TYR A 30 5.30 7.32 -7.02
CA TYR A 30 4.75 6.66 -8.20
C TYR A 30 3.25 6.96 -8.31
N GLU A 31 2.90 7.75 -9.32
CA GLU A 31 1.50 8.07 -9.62
C GLU A 31 0.87 6.89 -10.37
N LYS A 32 -0.25 6.36 -9.83
CA LYS A 32 -0.92 5.16 -10.37
C LYS A 32 -1.22 5.24 -11.86
N ASP A 33 -1.64 6.41 -12.33
CA ASP A 33 -2.03 6.63 -13.72
C ASP A 33 -0.84 6.69 -14.69
N THR A 34 0.39 6.88 -14.19
CA THR A 34 1.58 7.04 -15.06
C THR A 34 2.63 5.96 -14.88
N PHE A 35 2.50 5.10 -13.87
CA PHE A 35 3.51 4.11 -13.52
C PHE A 35 3.53 2.89 -14.45
N PHE A 36 2.39 2.45 -14.98
CA PHE A 36 2.28 1.17 -15.72
C PHE A 36 2.36 1.34 -17.25
N LYS A 37 3.39 2.03 -17.76
CA LYS A 37 3.52 2.30 -19.21
C LYS A 37 4.26 1.21 -19.97
N THR A 38 5.15 0.48 -19.31
CA THR A 38 6.04 -0.51 -19.92
C THR A 38 5.91 -1.88 -19.25
N ALA A 39 6.30 -2.93 -19.98
CA ALA A 39 6.36 -4.29 -19.44
C ALA A 39 7.33 -4.39 -18.25
N ASP A 40 8.43 -3.64 -18.28
CA ASP A 40 9.41 -3.61 -17.18
C ASP A 40 8.83 -3.00 -15.90
N GLN A 41 8.04 -1.93 -16.01
CA GLN A 41 7.34 -1.35 -14.86
C GLN A 41 6.30 -2.32 -14.26
N ALA A 42 5.56 -3.03 -15.12
CA ALA A 42 4.65 -4.08 -14.65
C ALA A 42 5.41 -5.21 -13.94
N LYS A 43 6.56 -5.63 -14.47
CA LYS A 43 7.44 -6.63 -13.86
C LYS A 43 7.97 -6.15 -12.50
N MET A 44 8.39 -4.89 -12.39
CA MET A 44 8.83 -4.29 -11.13
C MET A 44 7.73 -4.32 -10.06
N SER A 45 6.47 -4.04 -10.42
CA SER A 45 5.36 -4.17 -9.46
C SER A 45 5.10 -5.61 -9.02
N VAL A 46 5.21 -6.58 -9.94
CA VAL A 46 5.10 -8.01 -9.58
C VAL A 46 6.21 -8.39 -8.60
N ILE A 47 7.44 -7.96 -8.85
CA ILE A 47 8.57 -8.18 -7.92
C ILE A 47 8.27 -7.55 -6.55
N GLY A 48 7.77 -6.31 -6.51
CA GLY A 48 7.39 -5.66 -5.24
C GLY A 48 6.28 -6.40 -4.48
N ILE A 49 5.35 -7.04 -5.17
CA ILE A 49 4.34 -7.90 -4.54
C ILE A 49 4.99 -9.10 -3.87
N TYR A 50 5.92 -9.78 -4.55
CA TYR A 50 6.63 -10.92 -3.99
C TYR A 50 7.54 -10.51 -2.82
N ASP A 51 8.16 -9.34 -2.90
CA ASP A 51 8.96 -8.79 -1.81
C ASP A 51 8.12 -8.64 -0.53
N CYS A 52 6.95 -8.01 -0.62
CA CYS A 52 5.99 -7.89 0.50
C CYS A 52 5.58 -9.23 1.12
N LEU A 53 5.50 -10.29 0.31
CA LEU A 53 5.15 -11.64 0.78
C LEU A 53 6.33 -12.37 1.41
N SER A 54 7.56 -12.03 1.02
CA SER A 54 8.78 -12.74 1.41
C SER A 54 9.35 -12.33 2.77
N ILE A 55 8.88 -11.22 3.34
CA ILE A 55 9.35 -10.72 4.62
C ILE A 55 8.99 -11.65 5.79
N ASP A 56 9.70 -11.50 6.90
CA ASP A 56 9.48 -12.25 8.15
C ASP A 56 8.03 -12.22 8.62
N LYS A 57 7.40 -11.05 8.52
CA LYS A 57 6.00 -10.80 8.92
C LYS A 57 4.94 -11.47 8.02
N HIS A 58 5.35 -12.20 6.98
CA HIS A 58 4.47 -13.01 6.14
C HIS A 58 5.05 -14.42 5.92
N TYR A 59 5.42 -14.82 4.69
CA TYR A 59 5.94 -16.17 4.43
C TYR A 59 7.36 -16.39 4.96
N GLY A 60 8.09 -15.34 5.38
CA GLY A 60 9.40 -15.50 6.01
C GLY A 60 9.32 -16.21 7.36
N GLN A 61 8.24 -16.03 8.11
CA GLN A 61 8.04 -16.71 9.40
C GLN A 61 6.58 -16.74 9.86
N PHE A 62 5.83 -15.64 9.72
CA PHE A 62 4.57 -15.49 10.43
C PHE A 62 3.47 -16.46 9.97
N GLU A 63 3.45 -16.84 8.70
CA GLU A 63 2.50 -17.84 8.16
C GLU A 63 2.70 -19.24 8.79
N MET A 64 3.85 -19.53 9.42
CA MET A 64 4.12 -20.84 10.04
C MET A 64 3.19 -21.17 11.22
N ALA A 65 2.60 -20.16 11.87
CA ALA A 65 1.68 -20.37 12.99
C ALA A 65 0.24 -20.69 12.54
N MET A 66 -0.11 -20.39 11.28
CA MET A 66 -1.46 -20.55 10.76
C MET A 66 -1.93 -22.02 10.62
N PRO A 67 -1.08 -23.00 10.23
CA PRO A 67 -1.48 -24.41 10.18
C PRO A 67 -1.49 -25.10 11.55
N ALA A 68 -1.12 -24.43 12.65
CA ALA A 68 -1.11 -25.06 13.98
C ALA A 68 -2.50 -25.49 14.49
N SER A 69 -3.57 -25.24 13.72
CA SER A 69 -4.93 -25.66 14.04
C SER A 69 -5.25 -27.13 13.73
N ASP A 70 -4.38 -27.85 13.01
CA ASP A 70 -4.64 -29.22 12.53
C ASP A 70 -4.04 -30.33 13.42
N ASP A 71 -3.66 -29.99 14.66
CA ASP A 71 -3.00 -30.84 15.65
C ASP A 71 -1.66 -31.47 15.21
N THR A 72 -1.12 -31.11 14.04
CA THR A 72 0.14 -31.65 13.51
C THR A 72 1.37 -30.96 14.10
N TYR A 73 1.23 -29.68 14.49
CA TYR A 73 2.35 -28.84 14.94
C TYR A 73 2.04 -28.24 16.31
N TYR A 74 3.05 -28.24 17.19
CA TYR A 74 2.96 -27.70 18.55
C TYR A 74 4.04 -26.64 18.79
N ILE A 75 3.66 -25.52 19.43
CA ILE A 75 4.60 -24.44 19.79
C ILE A 75 5.00 -24.58 21.25
N GLN A 76 6.30 -24.71 21.50
CA GLN A 76 6.84 -24.91 22.83
C GLN A 76 6.46 -23.78 23.81
N GLY A 77 6.06 -24.20 25.00
CA GLY A 77 5.94 -23.40 26.21
C GLY A 77 4.49 -23.25 26.67
N THR A 78 4.31 -22.65 27.84
CA THR A 78 2.99 -22.46 28.46
C THR A 78 2.68 -20.96 28.60
N GLY A 79 1.41 -20.62 28.83
CA GLY A 79 0.96 -19.23 29.00
C GLY A 79 0.73 -18.48 27.69
N THR A 80 0.38 -17.19 27.81
CA THR A 80 0.09 -16.29 26.69
C THR A 80 1.31 -15.40 26.39
N ASP A 81 1.62 -15.24 25.10
CA ASP A 81 2.68 -14.33 24.64
C ASP A 81 2.17 -13.25 23.68
N ASN A 82 0.86 -13.19 23.41
CA ASN A 82 0.23 -12.26 22.45
C ASN A 82 0.80 -12.35 21.03
N THR A 83 1.39 -13.50 20.69
CA THR A 83 2.02 -13.80 19.39
C THR A 83 1.59 -15.19 18.87
N ARG A 84 2.53 -15.97 18.30
CA ARG A 84 2.29 -17.28 17.68
C ARG A 84 1.79 -18.36 18.63
N ARG A 85 2.21 -18.34 19.90
CA ARG A 85 1.83 -19.38 20.89
C ARG A 85 0.34 -19.33 21.19
N ASP A 86 -0.20 -18.12 21.25
CA ASP A 86 -1.63 -17.91 21.46
C ASP A 86 -2.45 -18.49 20.29
N ILE A 87 -1.89 -18.47 19.08
CA ILE A 87 -2.49 -19.10 17.89
C ILE A 87 -2.50 -20.62 18.04
N ALA A 88 -1.35 -21.23 18.30
CA ALA A 88 -1.23 -22.69 18.41
C ALA A 88 -1.95 -23.30 19.62
N HIS A 89 -2.19 -22.51 20.68
CA HIS A 89 -2.90 -22.97 21.88
C HIS A 89 -4.36 -22.50 21.95
N TYR A 90 -4.91 -21.92 20.87
CA TYR A 90 -6.29 -21.41 20.85
C TYR A 90 -6.60 -20.37 21.95
N MET A 91 -5.60 -19.57 22.32
CA MET A 91 -5.69 -18.48 23.30
C MET A 91 -5.66 -17.09 22.66
N VAL A 92 -5.93 -17.00 21.35
CA VAL A 92 -5.88 -15.76 20.57
C VAL A 92 -6.80 -14.69 21.15
N LYS A 93 -6.28 -13.46 21.20
CA LYS A 93 -7.05 -12.25 21.54
C LYS A 93 -7.03 -11.27 20.36
N PRO A 94 -8.00 -10.33 20.28
CA PRO A 94 -8.01 -9.29 19.25
C PRO A 94 -6.75 -8.41 19.22
N THR A 95 -5.98 -8.37 20.30
CA THR A 95 -4.72 -7.61 20.43
C THR A 95 -3.49 -8.37 19.94
N ASN A 96 -3.65 -9.56 19.36
CA ASN A 96 -2.53 -10.39 18.93
C ASN A 96 -1.72 -9.70 17.83
N THR A 97 -0.47 -9.41 18.15
CA THR A 97 0.43 -8.63 17.26
C THR A 97 0.79 -9.40 16.00
N TRP A 98 0.92 -10.73 16.10
CA TRP A 98 1.28 -11.61 14.99
C TRP A 98 0.19 -11.64 13.91
N ILE A 99 -1.08 -11.72 14.32
CA ILE A 99 -2.23 -11.65 13.40
C ILE A 99 -2.32 -10.26 12.77
N ALA A 100 -2.13 -9.20 13.55
CA ALA A 100 -2.20 -7.83 13.05
C ALA A 100 -1.16 -7.56 11.94
N ASP A 101 0.11 -7.93 12.18
CA ASP A 101 1.18 -7.82 11.18
C ASP A 101 0.86 -8.68 9.94
N LEU A 102 0.51 -9.97 10.12
CA LEU A 102 0.24 -10.87 9.00
C LEU A 102 -0.91 -10.37 8.12
N TRP A 103 -1.94 -9.80 8.75
CA TRP A 103 -3.09 -9.21 8.08
C TRP A 103 -2.73 -7.95 7.28
N GLU A 104 -1.91 -7.06 7.85
CA GLU A 104 -1.43 -5.86 7.17
C GLU A 104 -0.69 -6.22 5.86
N TYR A 105 0.27 -7.13 5.93
CA TYR A 105 1.07 -7.49 4.76
C TYR A 105 0.29 -8.30 3.73
N LYS A 106 -0.66 -9.13 4.17
CA LYS A 106 -1.57 -9.83 3.24
C LYS A 106 -2.45 -8.85 2.48
N TYR A 107 -2.91 -7.78 3.13
CA TYR A 107 -3.64 -6.70 2.46
C TYR A 107 -2.78 -5.88 1.51
N LEU A 108 -1.58 -5.51 1.91
CA LEU A 108 -0.62 -4.81 1.04
C LEU A 108 -0.33 -5.64 -0.22
N ALA A 109 -0.02 -6.92 -0.04
CA ALA A 109 0.25 -7.84 -1.14
C ALA A 109 -0.96 -8.09 -2.03
N SER A 110 -2.20 -7.94 -1.52
CA SER A 110 -3.43 -8.09 -2.32
C SER A 110 -3.84 -6.81 -3.06
N THR A 111 -3.51 -5.64 -2.51
CA THR A 111 -3.93 -4.34 -3.07
C THR A 111 -3.16 -3.98 -4.34
N VAL A 112 -1.85 -4.21 -4.37
CA VAL A 112 -0.99 -3.90 -5.53
C VAL A 112 -1.37 -4.71 -6.79
N PRO A 113 -1.61 -6.03 -6.73
CA PRO A 113 -2.06 -6.81 -7.88
C PRO A 113 -3.41 -6.36 -8.42
N ILE A 114 -4.37 -6.00 -7.54
CA ILE A 114 -5.69 -5.52 -7.98
C ILE A 114 -5.55 -4.26 -8.82
N LEU A 115 -4.64 -3.36 -8.45
CA LEU A 115 -4.35 -2.15 -9.21
C LEU A 115 -3.71 -2.46 -10.58
N LEU A 116 -2.72 -3.34 -10.61
CA LEU A 116 -2.09 -3.80 -11.85
C LEU A 116 -3.11 -4.49 -12.80
N LEU A 117 -4.01 -5.31 -12.25
CA LEU A 117 -5.11 -5.93 -12.99
C LEU A 117 -6.15 -4.93 -13.50
N LYS A 118 -6.35 -3.82 -12.79
CA LYS A 118 -7.27 -2.76 -13.22
C LYS A 118 -6.66 -1.95 -14.37
N GLU A 119 -5.39 -1.59 -14.26
CA GLU A 119 -4.71 -0.78 -15.27
C GLU A 119 -4.45 -1.58 -16.56
N SER A 120 -4.04 -2.85 -16.45
CA SER A 120 -3.92 -3.73 -17.62
C SER A 120 -5.25 -3.91 -18.38
N ARG A 121 -6.38 -3.99 -17.66
CA ARG A 121 -7.72 -4.01 -18.27
C ARG A 121 -8.07 -2.69 -18.96
N ARG A 122 -7.72 -1.55 -18.36
CA ARG A 122 -7.90 -0.22 -18.98
C ARG A 122 -7.10 -0.10 -20.28
N CYS A 123 -5.82 -0.48 -20.29
CA CYS A 123 -4.99 -0.45 -21.49
C CYS A 123 -5.51 -1.38 -22.59
N ARG A 124 -6.06 -2.55 -22.22
CA ARG A 124 -6.71 -3.44 -23.19
C ARG A 124 -7.96 -2.80 -23.80
N ALA A 125 -8.83 -2.22 -22.98
CA ALA A 125 -10.04 -1.55 -23.44
C ALA A 125 -9.73 -0.39 -24.42
N LEU A 126 -8.68 0.40 -24.16
CA LEU A 126 -8.24 1.49 -25.04
C LEU A 126 -7.63 1.00 -26.37
N ARG A 127 -7.14 -0.23 -26.44
CA ARG A 127 -6.63 -0.84 -27.68
C ARG A 127 -7.74 -1.43 -28.54
N GLU A 128 -8.84 -1.83 -27.90
CA GLU A 128 -9.99 -2.48 -28.56
C GLU A 128 -11.05 -1.48 -29.05
N THR A 129 -10.97 -0.20 -28.66
CA THR A 129 -11.83 0.86 -29.23
C THR A 129 -11.35 1.21 -30.65
N PRO A 130 -12.15 0.94 -31.69
CA PRO A 130 -11.84 1.42 -33.03
C PRO A 130 -11.97 2.96 -33.05
N ILE A 131 -11.02 3.60 -33.73
CA ILE A 131 -11.00 5.04 -34.02
C ILE A 131 -12.12 5.35 -35.02
#